data_AF-A0A0K9XE64-F1
#
_entry.id   AF-A0A0K9XE64-F1
#
_cell.length_a   1.000
_cell.length_b   1.000
_cell.length_c   1.000
_cell.angle_alpha   90.00
_cell.angle_beta   90.00
_cell.angle_gamma   90.00
#
_symmetry.space_group_name_H-M   'P 1'
#
loop_
_entity.id
_entity.type
_entity.pdbx_description
1 polymer ?
#
loop_
_entity_poly.entity_id
_entity_poly.type
_entity_poly.pdbx_seq_one_letter_code
_entity_poly.pdbx_strand_id
1 'polypeptide(L)' 'MSGIQRIQSIDRYDLDELIAKAFDEVRTAVTTHSEKSIQTYSHALRALVELRQQVAPEA' A
#
# COMPACT_ATOMS: atom_id res chain seq x y z
N MET A 1 -32.96 -0.05 -3.26
CA MET A 1 -31.80 -0.78 -3.82
C MET A 1 -30.54 -0.13 -3.27
N SER A 2 -29.94 -0.69 -2.23
CA SER A 2 -28.74 -0.11 -1.59
C SER A 2 -27.53 -0.93 -1.97
N GLY A 3 -26.94 -0.59 -3.11
CA GLY A 3 -25.70 -1.17 -3.63
C GLY A 3 -24.47 -0.46 -3.06
N ILE A 4 -24.39 -0.28 -1.74
CA ILE A 4 -23.14 0.10 -1.11
C ILE A 4 -22.31 -1.18 -1.03
N GLN A 5 -21.54 -1.38 -2.09
CA GLN A 5 -20.51 -2.38 -2.19
C GLN A 5 -19.64 -2.26 -0.94
N ARG A 6 -19.77 -3.23 -0.02
CA ARG A 6 -18.84 -3.36 1.11
C ARG A 6 -17.45 -3.41 0.47
N ILE A 7 -16.65 -2.38 0.69
CA ILE A 7 -15.21 -2.50 0.60
C ILE A 7 -14.92 -3.73 1.45
N GLN A 8 -14.57 -4.85 0.81
CA GLN A 8 -14.16 -6.04 1.55
C GLN A 8 -13.09 -5.55 2.52
N SER A 9 -13.32 -5.76 3.81
CA SER A 9 -12.38 -5.41 4.87
C SER A 9 -11.02 -5.91 4.42
N ILE A 10 -10.14 -5.01 3.99
CA ILE A 10 -8.77 -5.37 3.66
C ILE A 10 -8.17 -5.80 4.99
N ASP A 11 -7.75 -7.06 5.03
CA ASP A 11 -7.10 -7.63 6.19
C ASP A 11 -5.84 -6.82 6.53
N ARG A 12 -5.64 -6.53 7.81
CA ARG A 12 -4.52 -5.69 8.27
C ARG A 12 -3.17 -6.34 7.94
N TYR A 13 -3.09 -7.67 8.04
CA TYR A 13 -1.90 -8.43 7.69
C TYR A 13 -1.62 -8.37 6.19
N ASP A 14 -2.65 -8.57 5.36
CA ASP A 14 -2.50 -8.45 3.89
C ASP A 14 -2.03 -7.04 3.49
N LEU A 15 -2.53 -6.00 4.16
CA LEU A 15 -2.11 -4.63 3.93
C LEU A 15 -0.67 -4.37 4.38
N ASP A 16 -0.27 -4.90 5.54
CA ASP A 16 1.11 -4.80 6.02
C ASP A 16 2.08 -5.51 5.06
N GLU A 17 1.69 -6.67 4.49
CA GLU A 17 2.49 -7.37 3.47
C GLU A 17 2.60 -6.55 2.17
N LEU A 18 1.52 -5.92 1.72
CA LEU A 18 1.54 -5.05 0.55
C LEU A 18 2.43 -3.81 0.74
N ILE A 19 2.42 -3.21 1.94
CA ILE A 19 3.31 -2.10 2.29
C ILE A 19 4.77 -2.54 2.23
N ALA A 20 5.10 -3.70 2.81
CA ALA A 20 6.45 -4.24 2.79
C ALA A 20 6.96 -4.45 1.35
N LYS A 21 6.13 -5.06 0.48
CA LYS A 21 6.45 -5.24 -0.94
C LYS A 21 6.66 -3.91 -1.66
N ALA A 22 5.77 -2.94 -1.47
CA ALA A 22 5.90 -1.63 -2.11
C ALA A 22 7.18 -0.91 -1.67
N PHE A 23 7.58 -1.04 -0.40
CA PHE A 23 8.84 -0.50 0.09
C PHE A 23 10.07 -1.17 -0.56
N ASP A 24 10.07 -2.50 -0.71
CA ASP A 24 11.14 -3.22 -1.39
C ASP A 24 11.28 -2.81 -2.87
N GLU A 25 10.16 -2.54 -3.55
CA GLU A 25 10.17 -2.01 -4.92
C GLU A 25 10.74 -0.59 -5.01
N VAL A 26 10.42 0.30 -4.05
CA VAL A 26 11.07 1.62 -3.93
C VAL A 26 12.58 1.46 -3.74
N ARG A 27 13.01 0.59 -2.82
CA ARG A 27 14.44 0.34 -2.58
C ARG A 27 15.13 -0.15 -3.85
N THR A 28 14.52 -1.08 -4.58
CA THR A 28 15.04 -1.61 -5.84
C THR A 28 15.15 -0.50 -6.90
N ALA A 29 14.12 0.34 -7.03
CA ALA A 29 14.12 1.48 -7.94
C ALA A 29 15.22 2.50 -7.61
N VAL A 30 15.50 2.75 -6.32
CA VAL A 30 16.61 3.59 -5.86
C VAL A 30 17.96 2.97 -6.24
N THR A 31 18.15 1.67 -5.98
CA THR A 31 19.42 0.98 -6.31
C THR A 31 19.69 0.90 -7.80
N THR A 32 18.65 0.93 -8.63
CA THR A 32 18.75 0.89 -10.10
C THR A 32 18.69 2.28 -10.74
N HIS A 33 18.66 3.35 -9.93
CA HIS A 33 18.55 4.75 -10.37
C HIS A 33 17.38 5.04 -11.34
N SER A 34 16.28 4.29 -11.22
CA SER A 34 15.09 4.49 -12.07
C SER A 34 14.16 5.54 -11.46
N GLU A 35 14.32 6.81 -11.85
CA GLU A 35 13.50 7.92 -11.33
C GLU A 35 11.99 7.69 -11.50
N LYS A 36 11.57 7.15 -12.65
CA LYS A 36 10.17 6.84 -12.93
C LYS A 36 9.61 5.78 -11.98
N SER A 37 10.40 4.74 -11.71
CA SER A 37 10.01 3.67 -10.78
C SER A 37 9.97 4.19 -9.34
N ILE A 38 10.94 5.02 -8.95
CA ILE A 38 10.97 5.66 -7.62
C ILE A 38 9.67 6.46 -7.40
N GLN A 39 9.27 7.29 -8.36
CA GLN A 39 8.03 8.06 -8.25
C GLN A 39 6.81 7.14 -8.13
N THR A 40 6.69 6.16 -9.02
CA THR A 40 5.53 5.26 -9.08
C THR A 40 5.36 4.48 -7.77
N TYR A 41 6.42 3.83 -7.30
CA TYR A 41 6.35 3.03 -6.08
C TYR A 41 6.23 3.89 -4.82
N SER A 42 6.80 5.11 -4.81
CA SER A 42 6.61 6.04 -3.68
C SER A 42 5.15 6.52 -3.56
N HIS A 43 4.50 6.79 -4.69
CA HIS A 43 3.06 7.12 -4.70
C HIS A 43 2.21 5.96 -4.21
N ALA A 44 2.48 4.74 -4.68
CA ALA A 44 1.79 3.53 -4.22
C ALA A 44 1.99 3.30 -2.71
N LEU A 45 3.23 3.42 -2.22
CA LEU A 45 3.55 3.27 -0.80
C LEU A 45 2.80 4.28 0.07
N ARG A 46 2.72 5.55 -0.35
CA ARG A 46 1.97 6.58 0.38
C ARG A 46 0.48 6.22 0.49
N ALA A 47 -0.15 5.82 -0.61
CA ALA A 47 -1.55 5.42 -0.61
C ALA A 47 -1.83 4.21 0.31
N LEU A 48 -0.93 3.22 0.32
CA LEU A 48 -1.04 2.06 1.20
C LEU A 48 -0.89 2.42 2.68
N VAL A 49 0.04 3.32 3.02
CA VAL A 49 0.22 3.82 4.40
C VAL A 49 -1.02 4.61 4.87
N GLU A 50 -1.60 5.44 4.00
CA GLU A 50 -2.85 6.17 4.30
C GLU A 50 -4.03 5.22 4.52
N LEU A 51 -4.14 4.16 3.70
CA LEU A 51 -5.14 3.11 3.88
C LEU A 51 -4.94 2.38 5.22
N ARG A 52 -3.69 2.13 5.60
CA ARG A 52 -3.34 1.41 6.84
C ARG A 52 -3.69 2.15 8.12
N GLN A 53 -3.82 3.48 8.05
CA GLN A 53 -4.33 4.32 9.14
C GLN A 53 -5.85 4.19 9.30
N GLN A 54 -6.57 3.76 8.26
CA GLN A 54 -8.03 3.61 8.25
C GLN A 54 -8.47 2.21 8.68
N VAL A 55 -7.57 1.21 8.58
CA VAL A 55 -7.82 -0.15 9.06
C VAL A 55 -7.58 -0.20 10.57
N ALA A 56 -8.65 -0.45 11.33
CA ALA A 56 -8.58 -0.56 12.79
C ALA A 56 -7.57 -1.63 13.23
N PRO A 57 -6.88 -1.47 14.38
CA PRO A 57 -6.18 -2.58 15.00
C PRO A 57 -7.14 -3.72 15.27
N GLU A 58 -6.75 -4.94 14.92
CA GLU A 58 -7.41 -6.12 15.47
C GLU A 58 -7.30 -6.05 16.99
N ALA A 59 -8.45 -6.18 17.66
CA ALA A 59 -8.61 -6.03 19.10
C ALA A 59 -8.13 -7.26 19.87
#